data_AF-A0A960VFR6-F1
#
_entry.id   AF-A0A960VFR6-F1
#
_cell.length_a   1.000
_cell.length_b   1.000
_cell.length_c   1.000
_cell.angle_alpha   90.00
_cell.angle_beta   90.00
_cell.angle_gamma   90.00
#
_symmetry.space_group_name_H-M   'P 1'
#
loop_
_entity.id
_entity.type
_entity.pdbx_description
1 polymer ?
#
loop_
_entity_poly.entity_id
_entity_poly.type
_entity_poly.pdbx_seq_one_letter_code
_entity_poly.pdbx_strand_id
1 'polypeptide(L)'
;MRLIFSLAMLIALGFGGWWTWDNVPEVREFVLEKIQKGEFRTLEIRFTAEQIMGSHQKALLKGDRYSYNAPELTFYPYLLMEVKYPIDQYTTAEGVLLWGLTDGEMVINAKSWERTHGYEDCLLASADQHDFNLIRSLVRAGGRVDRDRLYRTFNVECDIVDGWLDSCQKKKLIVLSGNQYRLHFSNPKFEIQPQTAIDEPLVTHSARLAQKVKKRYSPAQIKKLCNLAFGKDFAIRNMSEVFLPVYSIGVQNPDGSTLTTFWNALNGRQITELPL
;
A
#
# COMPACT_ATOMS: atom_id res chain seq x y z
N MET A 1 55.11 1.19 11.18
CA MET A 1 54.67 2.39 11.94
C MET A 1 53.41 3.05 11.38
N ARG A 2 53.32 3.39 10.07
CA ARG A 2 52.13 4.06 9.50
C ARG A 2 50.80 3.32 9.79
N LEU A 3 50.76 2.00 9.60
CA LEU A 3 49.57 1.16 9.87
C LEU A 3 49.10 1.19 11.33
N ILE A 4 50.03 1.17 12.30
CA ILE A 4 49.71 1.19 13.73
C ILE A 4 49.11 2.55 14.11
N PHE A 5 49.65 3.63 13.54
CA PHE A 5 49.12 4.98 13.74
C PHE A 5 47.73 5.14 13.13
N SER A 6 47.50 4.63 11.91
CA SER A 6 46.18 4.60 11.27
C SER A 6 45.14 3.86 12.13
N LEU A 7 45.53 2.71 12.68
CA LEU A 7 44.66 1.87 13.50
C LEU A 7 44.32 2.56 14.83
N ALA A 8 45.33 3.15 15.49
CA ALA A 8 45.12 3.91 16.72
C ALA A 8 44.19 5.11 16.51
N MET A 9 44.32 5.81 15.38
CA MET A 9 43.44 6.92 15.02
C MET A 9 41.99 6.48 14.77
N LEU A 10 41.78 5.34 14.10
CA LEU A 10 40.46 4.75 13.89
C LEU A 10 39.81 4.32 15.21
N ILE A 11 40.57 3.72 16.12
CA ILE A 11 40.08 3.34 17.45
C ILE A 11 39.72 4.60 18.26
N ALA A 12 40.55 5.63 18.23
CA ALA A 12 40.27 6.89 18.92
C ALA A 12 39.02 7.59 18.36
N LEU A 13 38.83 7.60 17.04
CA LEU A 13 37.63 8.14 16.40
C LEU A 13 36.39 7.31 16.71
N GLY A 14 36.48 5.98 16.70
CA GLY A 14 35.38 5.09 17.05
C GLY A 14 34.95 5.25 18.50
N PHE A 15 35.91 5.29 19.43
CA PHE A 15 35.65 5.53 20.84
C PHE A 15 35.09 6.93 21.10
N GLY A 16 35.64 7.96 20.44
CA GLY A 16 35.13 9.32 20.51
C GLY A 16 33.71 9.46 19.97
N GLY A 17 33.39 8.78 18.86
CA GLY A 17 32.04 8.75 18.29
C GLY A 17 31.04 8.03 19.19
N TRP A 18 31.42 6.88 19.76
CA TRP A 18 30.58 6.15 20.72
C TRP A 18 30.34 6.95 22.00
N TRP A 19 31.40 7.54 22.57
CA TRP A 19 31.30 8.34 23.79
C TRP A 19 30.44 9.59 23.60
N THR A 20 30.60 10.31 22.47
CA THR A 20 29.78 11.49 22.16
C THR A 20 28.31 11.12 21.93
N TRP A 21 28.03 9.96 21.32
CA TRP A 21 26.66 9.48 21.12
C TRP A 21 25.91 9.21 22.43
N ASP A 22 26.59 8.63 23.44
CA ASP A 22 25.96 8.28 24.72
C ASP A 22 25.94 9.44 25.72
N ASN A 23 26.92 10.35 25.68
CA ASN A 23 27.08 11.40 26.70
C ASN A 23 26.64 12.80 26.25
N VAL A 24 26.40 13.02 24.96
CA VAL A 24 25.98 14.33 24.43
C VAL A 24 24.63 14.19 23.69
N PRO A 25 23.51 14.33 24.42
CA PRO A 25 22.16 14.18 23.84
C PRO A 25 21.93 15.09 22.63
N GLU A 26 22.49 16.29 22.66
CA GLU A 26 22.39 17.30 21.59
C GLU A 26 23.00 16.82 20.26
N VAL A 27 24.11 16.08 20.30
CA VAL A 27 24.74 15.52 19.09
C VAL A 27 23.90 14.37 18.54
N ARG A 28 23.38 13.52 19.42
CA ARG A 28 22.47 12.44 19.04
C ARG A 28 21.18 12.99 18.43
N GLU A 29 20.57 14.00 19.04
CA GLU A 29 19.39 14.68 18.51
C GLU A 29 19.71 15.38 17.19
N PHE A 30 20.81 16.12 17.09
CA PHE A 30 21.23 16.77 15.84
C PHE A 30 21.46 15.76 14.70
N VAL A 31 22.11 14.63 14.98
CA VAL A 31 22.38 13.57 13.99
C VAL A 31 21.08 12.85 13.62
N LEU A 32 20.23 12.48 14.59
CA LEU A 32 18.93 11.88 14.33
C LEU A 32 18.03 12.83 13.56
N GLU A 33 18.02 14.12 13.90
CA GLU A 33 17.28 15.16 13.21
C GLU A 33 17.82 15.34 11.79
N LYS A 34 19.15 15.36 11.55
CA LYS A 34 19.76 15.41 10.21
C LYS A 34 19.50 14.16 9.37
N ILE A 35 19.48 12.98 9.98
CA ILE A 35 19.18 11.70 9.31
C ILE A 35 17.66 11.57 9.04
N GLN A 36 16.81 12.14 9.89
CA GLN A 36 15.35 12.15 9.75
C GLN A 36 14.82 13.35 8.92
N LYS A 37 15.63 14.39 8.66
CA LYS A 37 15.36 15.58 7.82
C LYS A 37 15.33 15.28 6.32
N GLY A 38 14.82 14.12 5.93
CA GLY A 38 14.37 13.90 4.56
C GLY A 38 13.00 14.55 4.38
N GLU A 39 12.96 15.72 3.74
CA GLU A 39 11.73 16.24 3.14
C GLU A 39 11.07 15.14 2.33
N PHE A 40 9.78 14.95 2.53
CA PHE A 40 9.02 13.92 1.83
C PHE A 40 7.74 14.51 1.25
N ARG A 41 7.30 13.95 0.13
CA ARG A 41 6.09 14.37 -0.57
C ARG A 41 4.88 13.79 0.14
N THR A 42 4.02 14.61 0.70
CA THR A 42 2.72 14.21 1.22
C THR A 42 1.62 14.70 0.30
N LEU A 43 0.54 13.93 0.16
CA LEU A 43 -0.73 14.43 -0.37
C LEU A 43 -1.23 15.58 0.52
N GLU A 44 -1.94 16.51 -0.10
CA GLU A 44 -2.50 17.69 0.56
C GLU A 44 -3.49 17.31 1.68
N ILE A 45 -3.34 17.95 2.83
CA ILE A 45 -4.30 17.90 3.93
C ILE A 45 -5.42 18.87 3.58
N ARG A 46 -6.61 18.36 3.33
CA ARG A 46 -7.80 19.15 2.98
C ARG A 46 -8.80 19.26 4.10
N PHE A 47 -8.81 18.28 4.99
CA PHE A 47 -9.68 18.22 6.16
C PHE A 47 -8.81 18.20 7.40
N THR A 48 -9.02 19.14 8.32
CA THR A 48 -8.35 19.13 9.63
C THR A 48 -9.00 18.12 10.57
N ALA A 49 -8.31 17.74 11.65
CA ALA A 49 -8.87 16.85 12.66
C ALA A 49 -10.17 17.44 13.26
N GLU A 50 -10.21 18.74 13.55
CA GLU A 50 -11.38 19.42 14.12
C GLU A 50 -12.58 19.38 13.17
N GLN A 51 -12.35 19.55 11.86
CA GLN A 51 -13.40 19.46 10.84
C GLN A 51 -13.97 18.05 10.76
N ILE A 52 -13.12 17.02 10.81
CA ILE A 52 -13.53 15.62 10.83
C ILE A 52 -14.31 15.30 12.10
N MET A 53 -13.78 15.69 13.27
CA MET A 53 -14.41 15.49 14.57
C MET A 53 -15.77 16.18 14.67
N GLY A 54 -15.90 17.40 14.13
CA GLY A 54 -17.16 18.14 14.07
C GLY A 54 -18.17 17.49 13.12
N SER A 55 -17.75 17.11 11.92
CA SER A 55 -18.63 16.50 10.91
C SER A 55 -19.11 15.10 11.31
N HIS A 56 -18.31 14.36 12.08
CA HIS A 56 -18.58 12.98 12.50
C HIS A 56 -18.88 12.85 14.00
N GLN A 57 -19.20 13.95 14.69
CA GLN A 57 -19.40 13.96 16.14
C GLN A 57 -20.42 12.92 16.61
N LYS A 58 -21.56 12.77 15.90
CA LYS A 58 -22.60 11.79 16.26
C LYS A 58 -22.15 10.33 16.12
N ALA A 59 -21.20 10.07 15.22
CA ALA A 59 -20.65 8.73 15.02
C ALA A 59 -19.55 8.41 16.04
N LEU A 60 -18.77 9.44 16.41
CA LEU A 60 -17.63 9.33 17.33
C LEU A 60 -18.05 9.36 18.80
N LEU A 61 -18.94 10.29 19.19
CA LEU A 61 -19.44 10.46 20.55
C LEU A 61 -20.86 9.90 20.64
N LYS A 62 -21.04 8.76 21.33
CA LYS A 62 -22.35 8.13 21.53
C LYS A 62 -23.14 8.72 22.72
N GLY A 63 -22.64 9.79 23.33
CA GLY A 63 -23.27 10.51 24.44
C GLY A 63 -22.31 11.48 25.13
N ASP A 64 -22.80 12.18 26.16
CA ASP A 64 -22.08 13.29 26.82
C ASP A 64 -20.90 12.85 27.69
N ARG A 65 -20.80 11.55 28.00
CA ARG A 65 -19.71 10.98 28.80
C ARG A 65 -18.49 10.55 27.98
N TYR A 66 -18.55 10.76 26.65
CA TYR A 66 -17.45 10.46 25.75
C TYR A 66 -16.59 11.71 25.57
N SER A 67 -15.26 11.55 25.61
CA SER A 67 -14.32 12.66 25.38
C SER A 67 -13.32 12.32 24.29
N TYR A 68 -12.94 13.33 23.53
CA TYR A 68 -11.89 13.20 22.53
C TYR A 68 -10.50 13.23 23.17
N ASN A 69 -9.61 12.39 22.67
CA ASN A 69 -8.18 12.53 22.88
C ASN A 69 -7.58 13.47 21.83
N ALA A 70 -6.35 13.93 22.07
CA ALA A 70 -5.62 14.70 21.07
C ALA A 70 -5.43 13.86 19.79
N PRO A 71 -5.78 14.39 18.60
CA PRO A 71 -5.60 13.67 17.35
C PRO A 71 -4.11 13.58 16.99
N GLU A 72 -3.69 12.43 16.48
CA GLU A 72 -2.32 12.22 16.00
C GLU A 72 -2.31 12.17 14.47
N LEU A 73 -1.36 12.87 13.83
CA LEU A 73 -1.22 12.86 12.39
C LEU A 73 -0.09 11.91 11.97
N THR A 74 -0.44 10.88 11.20
CA THR A 74 0.49 9.86 10.70
C THR A 74 0.48 9.83 9.17
N PHE A 75 1.64 9.56 8.58
CA PHE A 75 1.84 9.56 7.13
C PHE A 75 2.07 8.15 6.60
N TYR A 76 1.15 7.65 5.78
CA TYR A 76 1.18 6.30 5.20
C TYR A 76 1.83 6.32 3.82
N PRO A 77 2.81 5.46 3.52
CA PRO A 77 3.52 5.51 2.25
C PRO A 77 2.73 4.88 1.10
N TYR A 78 2.66 5.60 -0.01
CA TYR A 78 2.07 5.18 -1.28
C TYR A 78 3.06 5.40 -2.42
N LEU A 79 2.84 4.66 -3.51
CA LEU A 79 3.54 4.80 -4.76
C LEU A 79 2.61 5.47 -5.77
N LEU A 80 2.97 6.68 -6.18
CA LEU A 80 2.31 7.41 -7.26
C LEU A 80 3.02 7.07 -8.58
N MET A 81 2.29 6.48 -9.51
CA MET A 81 2.80 6.06 -10.80
C MET A 81 2.04 6.74 -11.92
N GLU A 82 2.77 7.33 -12.87
CA GLU A 82 2.20 7.75 -14.16
C GLU A 82 2.34 6.59 -15.12
N VAL A 83 1.24 6.19 -15.74
CA VAL A 83 1.16 4.96 -16.52
C VAL A 83 0.58 5.18 -17.90
N LYS A 84 0.94 4.30 -18.83
CA LYS A 84 0.35 4.17 -20.16
C LYS A 84 -0.17 2.75 -20.31
N TYR A 85 -1.37 2.59 -20.86
CA TYR A 85 -2.00 1.27 -21.01
C TYR A 85 -2.93 1.23 -22.23
N PRO A 86 -3.18 0.04 -22.82
CA PRO A 86 -4.14 -0.11 -23.90
C PRO A 86 -5.58 -0.04 -23.36
N ILE A 87 -6.45 0.72 -24.03
CA ILE A 87 -7.90 0.63 -23.83
C ILE A 87 -8.46 -0.46 -24.75
N ASP A 88 -8.00 -0.46 -26.00
CA ASP A 88 -8.32 -1.45 -27.03
C ASP A 88 -7.06 -1.76 -27.87
N GLN A 89 -7.21 -2.44 -29.01
CA GLN A 89 -6.09 -2.84 -29.88
C GLN A 89 -5.40 -1.67 -30.60
N TYR A 90 -6.04 -0.50 -30.67
CA TYR A 90 -5.61 0.64 -31.45
C TYR A 90 -5.39 1.91 -30.60
N THR A 91 -5.97 1.96 -29.40
CA THR A 91 -5.94 3.13 -28.54
C THR A 91 -5.24 2.85 -27.21
N THR A 92 -4.44 3.83 -26.78
CA THR A 92 -3.78 3.82 -25.47
C THR A 92 -4.24 5.00 -24.65
N ALA A 93 -4.46 4.78 -23.36
CA ALA A 93 -4.65 5.83 -22.38
C ALA A 93 -3.38 6.09 -21.58
N GLU A 94 -3.37 7.27 -20.95
CA GLU A 94 -2.47 7.63 -19.87
C GLU A 94 -3.29 7.80 -18.60
N GLY A 95 -2.70 7.46 -17.46
CA GLY A 95 -3.38 7.55 -16.18
C GLY A 95 -2.41 7.68 -15.02
N VAL A 96 -2.98 7.84 -13.84
CA VAL A 96 -2.25 7.87 -12.58
C VAL A 96 -2.70 6.70 -11.73
N LEU A 97 -1.76 6.01 -11.10
CA LEU A 97 -2.01 4.94 -10.15
C LEU A 97 -1.47 5.33 -8.78
N LEU A 98 -2.28 5.12 -7.75
CA LEU A 98 -1.86 5.23 -6.36
C LEU A 98 -1.90 3.83 -5.72
N TRP A 99 -0.75 3.33 -5.27
CA TRP A 99 -0.60 1.98 -4.74
C TRP A 99 -0.01 1.99 -3.34
N GLY A 100 -0.64 1.31 -2.38
CA GLY A 100 -0.18 1.32 -0.99
C GLY A 100 1.10 0.50 -0.80
N LEU A 101 2.10 1.08 -0.13
CA LEU A 101 3.35 0.38 0.19
C LEU A 101 3.28 -0.39 1.52
N THR A 102 2.15 -0.30 2.22
CA THR A 102 1.89 -1.00 3.48
C THR A 102 0.96 -2.19 3.29
N ASP A 103 -0.14 -2.02 2.54
CA ASP A 103 -1.14 -3.05 2.26
C ASP A 103 -0.91 -3.74 0.91
N GLY A 104 -0.17 -3.12 -0.03
CA GLY A 104 0.04 -3.72 -1.34
C GLY A 104 -1.22 -3.70 -2.23
N GLU A 105 -2.21 -2.87 -1.88
CA GLU A 105 -3.43 -2.69 -2.67
C GLU A 105 -3.42 -1.38 -3.45
N MET A 106 -4.13 -1.37 -4.58
CA MET A 106 -4.29 -0.20 -5.44
C MET A 106 -5.51 0.61 -5.01
N VAL A 107 -5.39 1.94 -4.98
CA VAL A 107 -6.55 2.83 -4.83
C VAL A 107 -7.27 2.91 -6.18
N ILE A 108 -8.54 2.49 -6.22
CA ILE A 108 -9.41 2.57 -7.40
C ILE A 108 -10.01 3.97 -7.50
N ASN A 109 -10.38 4.58 -6.38
CA ASN A 109 -11.03 5.88 -6.34
C ASN A 109 -10.54 6.71 -5.14
N ALA A 110 -9.92 7.87 -5.42
CA ALA A 110 -9.33 8.73 -4.39
C ALA A 110 -10.37 9.50 -3.55
N LYS A 111 -11.61 9.62 -4.02
CA LYS A 111 -12.69 10.31 -3.31
C LYS A 111 -13.39 9.42 -2.30
N SER A 112 -13.71 8.18 -2.66
CA SER A 112 -14.25 7.18 -1.73
C SER A 112 -13.15 6.48 -0.93
N TRP A 113 -11.90 6.59 -1.35
CA TRP A 113 -10.78 5.77 -0.90
C TRP A 113 -11.00 4.27 -1.11
N GLU A 114 -11.79 3.92 -2.13
CA GLU A 114 -11.99 2.53 -2.51
C GLU A 114 -10.69 1.94 -3.04
N ARG A 115 -10.33 0.76 -2.53
CA ARG A 115 -9.16 0.00 -2.95
C ARG A 115 -9.56 -1.31 -3.61
N THR A 116 -8.60 -1.88 -4.32
CA THR A 116 -8.63 -3.27 -4.76
C THR A 116 -8.59 -4.22 -3.56
N HIS A 117 -8.82 -5.50 -3.85
CA HIS A 117 -8.65 -6.56 -2.88
C HIS A 117 -8.08 -7.80 -3.58
N GLY A 118 -7.06 -8.40 -2.98
CA GLY A 118 -6.41 -9.64 -3.42
C GLY A 118 -5.06 -9.42 -4.10
N TYR A 119 -4.64 -8.18 -4.35
CA TYR A 119 -3.30 -7.91 -4.85
C TYR A 119 -2.24 -8.11 -3.77
N GLU A 120 -2.56 -7.81 -2.51
CA GLU A 120 -1.68 -8.14 -1.39
C GLU A 120 -1.41 -9.64 -1.31
N ASP A 121 -2.48 -10.44 -1.39
CA ASP A 121 -2.39 -11.90 -1.36
C ASP A 121 -1.52 -12.43 -2.51
N CYS A 122 -1.69 -11.89 -3.72
CA CYS A 122 -0.83 -12.20 -4.86
C CYS A 122 0.63 -11.82 -4.61
N LEU A 123 0.89 -10.68 -3.97
CA LEU A 123 2.24 -10.23 -3.67
C LEU A 123 2.90 -11.13 -2.61
N LEU A 124 2.18 -11.50 -1.56
CA LEU A 124 2.63 -12.43 -0.52
C LEU A 124 2.91 -13.82 -1.09
N ALA A 125 2.05 -14.30 -1.98
CA ALA A 125 2.22 -15.57 -2.66
C ALA A 125 3.30 -15.58 -3.75
N SER A 126 3.93 -14.42 -4.04
CA SER A 126 4.85 -14.25 -5.16
C SER A 126 4.23 -14.74 -6.48
N ALA A 127 3.01 -14.28 -6.75
CA ALA A 127 2.28 -14.61 -7.95
C ALA A 127 3.08 -14.27 -9.21
N ASP A 128 3.01 -15.14 -10.20
CA ASP A 128 3.66 -14.99 -11.49
C ASP A 128 2.63 -14.71 -12.60
N GLN A 129 3.10 -14.64 -13.85
CA GLN A 129 2.24 -14.29 -14.97
C GLN A 129 1.15 -15.33 -15.24
N HIS A 130 1.44 -16.61 -14.98
CA HIS A 130 0.48 -17.70 -15.18
C HIS A 130 -0.60 -17.66 -14.10
N ASP A 131 -0.22 -17.34 -12.86
CA ASP A 131 -1.19 -17.12 -11.78
C ASP A 131 -2.18 -16.01 -12.14
N PHE A 132 -1.70 -14.85 -12.61
CA PHE A 132 -2.59 -13.75 -13.03
C PHE A 132 -3.45 -14.10 -14.24
N ASN A 133 -2.97 -14.96 -15.15
CA ASN A 133 -3.77 -15.44 -16.27
C ASN A 133 -4.92 -16.36 -15.78
N LEU A 134 -4.64 -17.24 -14.83
CA LEU A 134 -5.65 -18.08 -14.18
C LEU A 134 -6.65 -17.26 -13.39
N ILE A 135 -6.18 -16.32 -12.55
CA ILE A 135 -7.03 -15.43 -11.76
C ILE A 135 -7.98 -14.65 -12.67
N ARG A 136 -7.48 -14.01 -13.74
CA ARG A 136 -8.32 -13.27 -14.70
C ARG A 136 -9.35 -14.17 -15.39
N SER A 137 -8.97 -15.39 -15.73
CA SER A 137 -9.88 -16.36 -16.35
C SER A 137 -11.00 -16.78 -15.39
N LEU A 138 -10.67 -16.99 -14.11
CA LEU A 138 -11.65 -17.28 -13.06
C LEU A 138 -12.59 -16.09 -12.83
N VAL A 139 -12.06 -14.86 -12.69
CA VAL A 139 -12.88 -13.64 -12.51
C VAL A 139 -13.88 -13.47 -13.66
N ARG A 140 -13.41 -13.54 -14.91
CA ARG A 140 -14.26 -13.40 -16.12
C ARG A 140 -15.35 -14.44 -16.23
N ALA A 141 -15.15 -15.61 -15.63
CA ALA A 141 -16.13 -16.69 -15.63
C ALA A 141 -17.08 -16.66 -14.41
N GLY A 142 -17.07 -15.59 -13.62
CA GLY A 142 -17.93 -15.47 -12.42
C GLY A 142 -17.34 -16.12 -11.17
N GLY A 143 -16.03 -16.32 -11.13
CA GLY A 143 -15.28 -16.80 -9.97
C GLY A 143 -15.19 -18.31 -9.81
N ARG A 144 -15.78 -19.10 -10.72
CA ARG A 144 -15.73 -20.57 -10.73
C ARG A 144 -15.58 -21.13 -12.13
N VAL A 145 -14.64 -22.06 -12.35
CA VAL A 145 -14.40 -22.68 -13.65
C VAL A 145 -14.03 -24.15 -13.49
N ASP A 146 -14.56 -25.01 -14.37
CA ASP A 146 -14.14 -26.41 -14.48
C ASP A 146 -12.81 -26.56 -15.22
N ARG A 147 -12.19 -27.72 -15.08
CA ARG A 147 -10.87 -27.99 -15.67
C ARG A 147 -10.89 -27.90 -17.21
N ASP A 148 -11.92 -28.49 -17.84
CA ASP A 148 -12.06 -28.58 -19.29
C ASP A 148 -12.23 -27.22 -19.97
N ARG A 149 -12.86 -26.26 -19.29
CA ARG A 149 -13.03 -24.89 -19.76
C ARG A 149 -11.72 -24.12 -19.66
N LEU A 150 -10.89 -24.37 -18.65
CA LEU A 150 -9.56 -23.77 -18.56
C LEU A 150 -8.65 -24.27 -19.69
N TYR A 151 -8.63 -25.57 -19.98
CA TYR A 151 -7.87 -26.13 -21.09
C TYR A 151 -8.25 -25.47 -22.44
N ARG A 152 -9.55 -25.34 -22.70
CA ARG A 152 -10.06 -24.65 -23.90
C ARG A 152 -9.73 -23.16 -23.94
N THR A 153 -9.66 -22.50 -22.79
CA THR A 153 -9.38 -21.05 -22.71
C THR A 153 -7.92 -20.73 -23.02
N PHE A 154 -6.98 -21.55 -22.54
CA PHE A 154 -5.55 -21.27 -22.72
C PHE A 154 -4.97 -21.82 -24.02
N ASN A 155 -5.64 -22.81 -24.65
CA ASN A 155 -5.16 -23.45 -25.88
C ASN A 155 -3.70 -23.95 -25.75
N VAL A 156 -3.39 -24.57 -24.61
CA VAL A 156 -2.10 -25.21 -24.32
C VAL A 156 -2.34 -26.65 -23.85
N GLU A 157 -1.28 -27.45 -23.80
CA GLU A 157 -1.32 -28.83 -23.35
C GLU A 157 -1.88 -28.95 -21.92
N CYS A 158 -2.66 -30.01 -21.66
CA CYS A 158 -3.34 -30.21 -20.37
C CYS A 158 -2.35 -30.24 -19.20
N ASP A 159 -1.21 -30.90 -19.38
CA ASP A 159 -0.16 -31.03 -18.36
C ASP A 159 0.42 -29.67 -17.94
N ILE A 160 0.47 -28.70 -18.86
CA ILE A 160 0.96 -27.34 -18.58
C ILE A 160 -0.05 -26.60 -17.70
N VAL A 161 -1.34 -26.65 -18.06
CA VAL A 161 -2.40 -26.00 -17.26
C VAL A 161 -2.49 -26.64 -15.88
N ASP A 162 -2.32 -27.95 -15.78
CA ASP A 162 -2.30 -28.67 -14.51
C ASP A 162 -1.14 -28.21 -13.62
N GLY A 163 0.05 -28.02 -14.19
CA GLY A 163 1.17 -27.42 -13.48
C GLY A 163 0.86 -26.02 -12.94
N TRP A 164 0.14 -25.19 -13.70
CA TRP A 164 -0.29 -23.86 -13.24
C TRP A 164 -1.33 -23.93 -12.12
N LEU A 165 -2.32 -24.83 -12.25
CA LEU A 165 -3.36 -25.05 -11.23
C LEU A 165 -2.75 -25.53 -9.91
N ASP A 166 -1.83 -26.49 -9.97
CA ASP A 166 -1.12 -27.00 -8.79
C ASP A 166 -0.27 -25.92 -8.13
N SER A 167 0.41 -25.09 -8.94
CA SER A 167 1.17 -23.93 -8.44
C SER A 167 0.26 -22.93 -7.73
N CYS A 168 -0.84 -22.50 -8.37
CA CYS A 168 -1.82 -21.58 -7.79
C CYS A 168 -2.45 -22.13 -6.50
N GLN A 169 -2.73 -23.43 -6.43
CA GLN A 169 -3.30 -24.06 -5.24
C GLN A 169 -2.27 -24.12 -4.09
N LYS A 170 -1.01 -24.46 -4.38
CA LYS A 170 0.09 -24.42 -3.40
C LYS A 170 0.31 -23.00 -2.85
N LYS A 171 0.18 -22.00 -3.72
CA LYS A 171 0.23 -20.57 -3.39
C LYS A 171 -1.05 -20.06 -2.69
N LYS A 172 -2.09 -20.90 -2.52
CA LYS A 172 -3.40 -20.57 -1.93
C LYS A 172 -4.12 -19.43 -2.64
N LEU A 173 -3.90 -19.26 -3.95
CA LEU A 173 -4.62 -18.27 -4.78
C LEU A 173 -5.97 -18.82 -5.26
N ILE A 174 -6.04 -20.15 -5.42
CA ILE A 174 -7.25 -20.86 -5.82
C ILE A 174 -7.52 -22.04 -4.88
N VAL A 175 -8.76 -22.50 -4.85
CA VAL A 175 -9.17 -23.73 -4.17
C VAL A 175 -10.05 -24.57 -5.10
N LEU A 176 -9.87 -25.90 -5.02
CA LEU A 176 -10.72 -26.87 -5.70
C LEU A 176 -11.93 -27.19 -4.80
N SER A 177 -13.13 -27.03 -5.34
CA SER A 177 -14.40 -27.32 -4.67
C SER A 177 -15.22 -28.25 -5.55
N GLY A 178 -15.18 -29.55 -5.27
CA GLY A 178 -15.72 -30.57 -6.19
C GLY A 178 -14.87 -30.64 -7.45
N ASN A 179 -15.48 -30.46 -8.62
CA ASN A 179 -14.79 -30.44 -9.92
C ASN A 179 -14.54 -29.01 -10.47
N GLN A 180 -14.62 -27.99 -9.61
CA GLN A 180 -14.48 -26.59 -10.00
C GLN A 180 -13.42 -25.88 -9.18
N TYR A 181 -12.58 -25.09 -9.87
CA TYR A 181 -11.66 -24.17 -9.25
C TYR A 181 -12.35 -22.84 -8.97
N ARG A 182 -12.08 -22.27 -7.80
CA ARG A 182 -12.54 -20.93 -7.41
C ARG A 182 -11.43 -20.12 -6.78
N LEU A 183 -11.56 -18.80 -6.81
CA LEU A 183 -10.63 -17.90 -6.12
C LEU A 183 -10.71 -18.08 -4.60
N HIS A 184 -9.56 -17.99 -3.93
CA HIS A 184 -9.48 -18.07 -2.46
C HIS A 184 -9.60 -16.70 -1.77
N PHE A 185 -9.69 -15.61 -2.54
CA PHE A 185 -9.79 -14.24 -2.02
C PHE A 185 -11.19 -13.92 -1.47
N SER A 186 -11.25 -13.01 -0.48
CA SER A 186 -12.51 -12.40 -0.05
C SER A 186 -12.86 -11.22 -0.96
N ASN A 187 -13.96 -11.30 -1.71
CA ASN A 187 -14.44 -10.24 -2.62
C ASN A 187 -13.35 -9.63 -3.54
N PRO A 188 -12.65 -10.44 -4.36
CA PRO A 188 -11.52 -9.99 -5.17
C PRO A 188 -11.93 -8.95 -6.22
N LYS A 189 -11.11 -7.90 -6.36
CA LYS A 189 -11.32 -6.82 -7.35
C LYS A 189 -10.13 -6.73 -8.30
N PHE A 190 -10.07 -7.63 -9.27
CA PHE A 190 -8.99 -7.69 -10.28
C PHE A 190 -9.37 -7.13 -11.66
N GLU A 191 -10.67 -7.04 -11.99
CA GLU A 191 -11.12 -6.48 -13.27
C GLU A 191 -11.27 -4.96 -13.14
N ILE A 192 -10.13 -4.30 -12.98
CA ILE A 192 -10.01 -2.85 -12.84
C ILE A 192 -9.13 -2.29 -13.95
N GLN A 193 -9.43 -1.08 -14.38
CA GLN A 193 -8.52 -0.34 -15.24
C GLN A 193 -7.28 0.07 -14.44
N PRO A 194 -6.09 0.14 -15.07
CA PRO A 194 -4.86 0.59 -14.42
C PRO A 194 -4.85 2.12 -14.25
N GLN A 195 -5.88 2.66 -13.61
CA GLN A 195 -5.98 4.06 -13.22
C GLN A 195 -6.74 4.21 -11.90
N THR A 196 -6.29 5.15 -11.08
CA THR A 196 -7.02 5.66 -9.92
C THR A 196 -7.91 6.80 -10.39
N ALA A 197 -9.20 6.73 -10.12
CA ALA A 197 -10.12 7.84 -10.36
C ALA A 197 -9.80 8.99 -9.39
N ILE A 198 -9.40 10.13 -9.96
CA ILE A 198 -8.98 11.34 -9.24
C ILE A 198 -9.81 12.51 -9.79
N ASP A 199 -10.72 13.03 -8.97
CA ASP A 199 -11.56 14.19 -9.36
C ASP A 199 -10.76 15.51 -9.32
N GLU A 200 -9.79 15.60 -8.41
CA GLU A 200 -8.98 16.80 -8.20
C GLU A 200 -7.48 16.44 -8.19
N PRO A 201 -6.61 17.23 -8.85
CA PRO A 201 -5.19 16.94 -8.90
C PRO A 201 -4.61 16.65 -7.52
N LEU A 202 -3.84 15.57 -7.41
CA LEU A 202 -3.12 15.24 -6.19
C LEU A 202 -2.00 16.25 -5.97
N VAL A 203 -2.27 17.25 -5.12
CA VAL A 203 -1.26 18.23 -4.72
C VAL A 203 -0.35 17.59 -3.70
N THR A 204 0.96 17.71 -3.91
CA THR A 204 1.95 17.22 -2.96
C THR A 204 2.69 18.36 -2.28
N HIS A 205 2.82 18.30 -0.95
CA HIS A 205 3.63 19.23 -0.16
C HIS A 205 4.86 18.53 0.42
N SER A 206 5.87 19.32 0.75
CA SER A 206 6.99 18.84 1.55
C SER A 206 6.62 18.90 3.03
N ALA A 207 6.75 17.78 3.73
CA ALA A 207 6.55 17.72 5.19
C ALA A 207 7.87 17.42 5.91
N ARG A 208 8.03 17.96 7.12
CA ARG A 208 9.19 17.77 8.01
C ARG A 208 8.70 17.30 9.38
N LEU A 209 9.51 16.48 10.07
CA LEU A 209 9.29 16.08 11.47
C LEU A 209 7.90 15.47 11.75
N ALA A 210 7.51 14.47 10.96
CA ALA A 210 6.23 13.79 11.13
C ALA A 210 6.39 12.28 11.21
N GLN A 211 5.44 11.64 11.92
CA GLN A 211 5.40 10.19 12.09
C GLN A 211 5.05 9.52 10.76
N LYS A 212 5.99 8.71 10.24
CA LYS A 212 5.80 7.92 9.02
C LYS A 212 5.57 6.46 9.38
N VAL A 213 4.62 5.84 8.71
CA VAL A 213 4.45 4.38 8.76
C VAL A 213 5.57 3.72 7.96
N LYS A 214 6.10 2.63 8.49
CA LYS A 214 7.11 1.84 7.81
C LYS A 214 6.47 1.10 6.62
N LYS A 215 7.15 1.11 5.47
CA LYS A 215 6.75 0.32 4.30
C LYS A 215 6.86 -1.17 4.61
N ARG A 216 5.88 -1.93 4.13
CA ARG A 216 5.95 -3.40 4.10
C ARG A 216 6.50 -3.89 2.77
N TYR A 217 6.18 -3.20 1.69
CA TYR A 217 6.56 -3.55 0.34
C TYR A 217 7.47 -2.49 -0.28
N SER A 218 8.43 -2.95 -1.05
CA SER A 218 9.33 -2.07 -1.82
C SER A 218 8.66 -1.60 -3.12
N PRO A 219 9.03 -0.41 -3.65
CA PRO A 219 8.57 0.04 -4.96
C PRO A 219 8.84 -0.96 -6.09
N ALA A 220 9.93 -1.72 -6.02
CA ALA A 220 10.27 -2.74 -7.00
C ALA A 220 9.28 -3.93 -6.97
N GLN A 221 8.84 -4.35 -5.79
CA GLN A 221 7.81 -5.39 -5.65
C GLN A 221 6.48 -4.93 -6.26
N ILE A 222 6.04 -3.70 -5.95
CA ILE A 222 4.82 -3.13 -6.51
C ILE A 222 4.91 -3.00 -8.03
N LYS A 223 6.05 -2.50 -8.55
CA LYS A 223 6.30 -2.39 -10.00
C LYS A 223 6.17 -3.75 -10.69
N LYS A 224 6.78 -4.79 -10.12
CA LYS A 224 6.70 -6.16 -10.65
C LYS A 224 5.26 -6.64 -10.65
N LEU A 225 4.53 -6.46 -9.55
CA LEU A 225 3.13 -6.85 -9.43
C LEU A 225 2.25 -6.15 -10.47
N CYS A 226 2.40 -4.84 -10.66
CA CYS A 226 1.65 -4.06 -11.64
C CYS A 226 1.84 -4.61 -13.06
N ASN A 227 3.08 -4.90 -13.45
CA ASN A 227 3.37 -5.46 -14.78
C ASN A 227 2.72 -6.84 -14.98
N LEU A 228 2.70 -7.69 -13.94
CA LEU A 228 2.05 -8.99 -14.00
C LEU A 228 0.52 -8.88 -14.08
N ALA A 229 -0.04 -7.96 -13.31
CA ALA A 229 -1.47 -7.70 -13.21
C ALA A 229 -2.06 -7.15 -14.51
N PHE A 230 -1.44 -6.10 -15.06
CA PHE A 230 -1.95 -5.36 -16.22
C PHE A 230 -1.42 -5.88 -17.55
N GLY A 231 -0.35 -6.69 -17.54
CA GLY A 231 0.18 -7.37 -18.72
C GLY A 231 1.25 -6.59 -19.47
N LYS A 232 1.61 -7.10 -20.65
CA LYS A 232 2.82 -6.67 -21.38
C LYS A 232 2.75 -5.26 -21.97
N ASP A 233 1.55 -4.81 -22.33
CA ASP A 233 1.34 -3.50 -22.98
C ASP A 233 1.14 -2.36 -21.96
N PHE A 234 1.22 -2.68 -20.66
CA PHE A 234 1.21 -1.71 -19.59
C PHE A 234 2.64 -1.19 -19.33
N ALA A 235 2.79 0.13 -19.24
CA ALA A 235 4.07 0.77 -18.97
C ALA A 235 3.96 1.83 -17.87
N ILE A 236 4.89 1.78 -16.92
CA ILE A 236 5.07 2.82 -15.90
C ILE A 236 6.11 3.82 -16.42
N ARG A 237 5.69 5.07 -16.65
CA ARG A 237 6.54 6.15 -17.16
C ARG A 237 7.31 6.85 -16.05
N ASN A 238 6.61 7.16 -14.97
CA ASN A 238 7.16 7.84 -13.81
C ASN A 238 6.69 7.13 -12.54
N MET A 239 7.52 7.17 -11.51
CA MET A 239 7.24 6.56 -10.22
C MET A 239 7.82 7.45 -9.14
N SER A 240 6.97 7.89 -8.23
CA SER A 240 7.38 8.70 -7.08
C SER A 240 6.67 8.22 -5.83
N GLU A 241 7.37 8.31 -4.71
CA GLU A 241 6.79 8.01 -3.41
C GLU A 241 6.08 9.23 -2.87
N VAL A 242 4.84 9.03 -2.43
CA VAL A 242 4.00 10.05 -1.80
C VAL A 242 3.42 9.48 -0.51
N PHE A 243 3.05 10.35 0.42
CA PHE A 243 2.51 9.93 1.71
C PHE A 243 1.07 10.42 1.87
N LEU A 244 0.18 9.54 2.33
CA LEU A 244 -1.17 9.89 2.70
C LEU A 244 -1.19 10.39 4.16
N PRO A 245 -1.64 11.63 4.41
CA PRO A 245 -1.90 12.09 5.77
C PRO A 245 -3.17 11.43 6.34
N VAL A 246 -3.04 10.80 7.50
CA VAL A 246 -4.13 10.11 8.21
C VAL A 246 -4.16 10.56 9.66
N TYR A 247 -5.32 11.05 10.10
CA TYR A 247 -5.56 11.35 11.50
C TYR A 247 -6.00 10.10 12.25
N SER A 248 -5.32 9.83 13.35
CA SER A 248 -5.74 8.90 14.40
C SER A 248 -6.52 9.70 15.45
N ILE A 249 -7.81 9.41 15.59
CA ILE A 249 -8.71 10.08 16.54
C ILE A 249 -9.13 9.05 17.59
N GLY A 250 -8.64 9.25 18.81
CA GLY A 250 -9.04 8.47 19.98
C GLY A 250 -10.27 9.07 20.67
N VAL A 251 -11.22 8.23 21.02
CA VAL A 251 -12.39 8.58 21.85
C VAL A 251 -12.35 7.74 23.11
N GLN A 252 -12.34 8.39 24.28
CA GLN A 252 -12.44 7.71 25.56
C GLN A 252 -13.92 7.41 25.87
N ASN A 253 -14.21 6.13 26.11
CA ASN A 253 -15.50 5.63 26.53
C ASN A 253 -15.72 5.87 28.04
N PRO A 254 -16.97 5.85 28.52
CA PRO A 254 -17.28 6.04 29.94
C PRO A 254 -16.67 4.98 30.87
N ASP A 255 -16.32 3.81 30.34
CA ASP A 255 -15.65 2.72 31.07
C ASP A 255 -14.11 2.89 31.12
N GLY A 256 -13.58 3.97 30.54
CA GLY A 256 -12.15 4.27 30.47
C GLY A 256 -11.42 3.65 29.28
N SER A 257 -12.07 2.80 28.48
CA SER A 257 -11.49 2.25 27.25
C SER A 257 -11.39 3.31 26.15
N THR A 258 -10.45 3.15 25.21
CA THR A 258 -10.27 4.09 24.10
C THR A 258 -10.59 3.41 22.77
N LEU A 259 -11.50 4.01 22.00
CA LEU A 259 -11.74 3.66 20.61
C LEU A 259 -10.91 4.58 19.71
N THR A 260 -9.97 4.02 18.96
CA THR A 260 -9.20 4.77 17.96
C THR A 260 -9.75 4.54 16.57
N THR A 261 -10.01 5.63 15.84
CA THR A 261 -10.47 5.61 14.46
C THR A 261 -9.51 6.37 13.56
N PHE A 262 -9.43 5.97 12.29
CA PHE A 262 -8.46 6.51 11.35
C PHE A 262 -9.16 7.20 10.19
N TRP A 263 -8.69 8.39 9.86
CA TRP A 263 -9.38 9.29 8.94
C TRP A 263 -8.41 9.84 7.92
N ASN A 264 -8.76 9.68 6.65
CA ASN A 264 -7.98 10.20 5.55
C ASN A 264 -8.13 11.74 5.49
N ALA A 265 -7.02 12.46 5.69
CA ALA A 265 -7.05 13.92 5.72
C ALA A 265 -7.20 14.56 4.32
N LEU A 266 -7.07 13.79 3.24
CA LEU A 266 -7.33 14.25 1.87
C LEU A 266 -8.83 14.37 1.58
N ASN A 267 -9.66 13.46 2.08
CA ASN A 267 -11.08 13.38 1.71
C ASN A 267 -12.06 13.32 2.91
N GLY A 268 -11.55 13.35 4.13
CA GLY A 268 -12.34 13.32 5.36
C GLY A 268 -13.06 12.00 5.64
N ARG A 269 -12.75 10.92 4.91
CA ARG A 269 -13.40 9.61 5.09
C ARG A 269 -12.65 8.73 6.09
N GLN A 270 -13.41 7.94 6.84
CA GLN A 270 -12.86 6.92 7.73
C GLN A 270 -12.23 5.80 6.91
N ILE A 271 -11.02 5.39 7.29
CA ILE A 271 -10.35 4.21 6.77
C ILE A 271 -10.73 3.03 7.69
N THR A 272 -11.58 2.13 7.20
CA THR A 272 -12.08 0.99 7.98
C THR A 272 -11.08 -0.16 8.03
N GLU A 273 -10.25 -0.28 7.00
CA GLU A 273 -9.22 -1.30 6.86
C GLU A 273 -7.86 -0.60 6.81
N LEU A 274 -7.32 -0.30 7.99
CA LEU A 274 -5.95 0.18 8.03
C LEU A 274 -4.99 -0.91 7.55
N PRO A 275 -3.93 -0.53 6.83
CA PRO A 275 -2.73 -1.34 6.75
C PRO A 275 -2.11 -1.40 8.15
N LEU A 276 -2.30 -2.50 8.88
CA LEU A 276 -1.54 -2.79 10.10
C LEU A 276 -0.18 -3.39 9.76
#